data_AF-A0A1Q9MXN8-F1
#
_entry.id   AF-A0A1Q9MXN8-F1
#
_cell.length_a   1.000
_cell.length_b   1.000
_cell.length_c   1.000
_cell.angle_alpha   90.00
_cell.angle_beta   90.00
_cell.angle_gamma   90.00
#
_symmetry.space_group_name_H-M   'P 1'
#
loop_
_entity.id
_entity.type
_entity.pdbx_description
1 polymer ?
#
loop_
_entity_poly.entity_id
_entity_poly.type
_entity_poly.pdbx_seq_one_letter_code
_entity_poly.pdbx_strand_id
1 'polypeptide(L)'
;MIHEAIRARWNERKATVVNSLAFSGIHILHHGLLLNEGGFQVLWVSGSIFFLLMMILSWILSECRKRTESIWPAVFLHLGFNLMMNITLFVFLL
;
A
#
# COMPACT_ATOMS: atom_id res chain seq x y z
N MET A 1 6.66 8.36 9.54
CA MET A 1 8.03 8.32 10.12
C MET A 1 9.11 8.17 9.04
N ILE A 2 9.00 7.23 8.08
CA ILE A 2 9.95 7.13 6.93
C ILE A 2 9.89 8.34 5.99
N HIS A 3 8.68 8.81 5.66
CA HIS A 3 8.49 9.95 4.75
C HIS A 3 9.25 11.21 5.20
N GLU A 4 9.06 11.65 6.45
CA GLU A 4 9.71 12.86 6.96
C GLU A 4 11.24 12.72 7.09
N ALA A 5 11.74 11.53 7.46
CA ALA A 5 13.18 11.28 7.53
C ALA A 5 13.86 11.39 6.15
N ILE A 6 13.23 10.83 5.11
CA ILE A 6 13.73 10.86 3.73
C ILE A 6 13.56 12.27 3.13
N ARG A 7 12.47 12.96 3.47
CA ARG A 7 12.22 14.34 3.07
C ARG A 7 13.29 15.29 3.61
N ALA A 8 13.63 15.16 4.90
CA ALA A 8 14.65 15.98 5.55
C ALA A 8 16.05 15.82 4.93
N ARG A 9 16.36 14.63 4.40
CA ARG A 9 17.67 14.34 3.77
C ARG A 9 17.74 14.62 2.27
N TRP A 10 16.61 14.51 1.57
CA TRP A 10 16.59 14.65 0.12
C TRP A 10 15.53 15.66 -0.34
N ASN A 11 14.33 15.20 -0.72
CA ASN A 11 13.24 16.05 -1.17
C ASN A 11 11.90 15.31 -1.12
N GLU A 12 10.81 16.05 -1.30
CA GLU A 12 9.43 15.54 -1.23
C GLU A 12 9.14 14.42 -2.23
N ARG A 13 9.66 14.53 -3.46
CA ARG A 13 9.43 13.51 -4.50
C ARG A 13 10.08 12.18 -4.13
N LYS A 14 11.36 12.21 -3.72
CA LYS A 14 12.08 11.01 -3.28
C LYS A 14 11.46 10.41 -2.02
N ALA A 15 11.03 11.23 -1.08
CA ALA A 15 10.29 10.80 0.10
C ALA A 15 9.00 10.05 -0.28
N THR A 16 8.21 10.61 -1.19
CA THR A 16 6.96 9.98 -1.66
C THR A 16 7.26 8.63 -2.32
N VAL A 17 8.23 8.57 -3.24
CA VAL A 17 8.58 7.33 -3.95
C VAL A 17 9.02 6.24 -3.00
N VAL A 18 9.96 6.53 -2.09
CA VAL A 18 10.47 5.51 -1.15
C VAL A 18 9.38 5.06 -0.18
N ASN A 19 8.54 5.99 0.29
CA ASN A 19 7.40 5.65 1.14
C ASN A 19 6.39 4.75 0.40
N SER A 20 6.11 5.03 -0.87
CA SER A 20 5.22 4.20 -1.70
C SER A 20 5.81 2.83 -2.00
N LEU A 21 7.12 2.72 -2.23
CA LEU A 21 7.81 1.43 -2.40
C LEU A 21 7.79 0.59 -1.11
N ALA A 22 8.07 1.21 0.04
CA ALA A 22 8.03 0.51 1.33
C ALA A 22 6.59 0.05 1.66
N PHE A 23 5.60 0.92 1.42
CA PHE A 23 4.19 0.60 1.62
C PHE A 23 3.77 -0.58 0.74
N SER A 24 4.02 -0.51 -0.57
CA SER A 24 3.66 -1.59 -1.50
C SER A 24 4.39 -2.90 -1.22
N GLY A 25 5.67 -2.85 -0.83
CA GLY A 25 6.47 -4.04 -0.52
C GLY A 25 5.92 -4.82 0.68
N ILE A 26 5.54 -4.15 1.77
CA ILE A 26 4.95 -4.83 2.94
C ILE A 26 3.62 -5.49 2.58
N HIS A 27 2.83 -4.86 1.70
CA HIS A 27 1.53 -5.35 1.32
C HIS A 27 1.57 -6.56 0.36
N ILE A 28 2.73 -6.93 -0.19
CA ILE A 28 2.89 -8.20 -0.92
C ILE A 28 2.45 -9.39 -0.07
N LEU A 29 2.54 -9.32 1.26
CA LEU A 29 2.11 -10.38 2.17
C LEU A 29 0.61 -10.72 2.07
N HIS A 30 -0.24 -9.83 1.54
CA HIS A 30 -1.68 -10.12 1.38
C HIS A 30 -1.98 -11.02 0.17
N HIS A 31 -1.26 -10.87 -0.94
CA HIS A 31 -1.63 -11.49 -2.22
C HIS A 31 -0.45 -12.03 -3.05
N GLY A 32 0.78 -11.67 -2.72
CA GLY A 32 1.98 -12.10 -3.43
C GLY A 32 2.77 -13.21 -2.73
N LEU A 33 2.47 -13.50 -1.46
CA LEU A 33 3.14 -14.54 -0.69
C LEU A 33 2.10 -15.47 -0.05
N LEU A 34 2.12 -16.75 -0.42
CA LEU A 34 1.33 -17.79 0.22
C LEU A 34 2.21 -18.63 1.14
N LEU A 35 1.68 -19.00 2.30
CA LEU A 35 2.30 -19.98 3.19
C LEU A 35 1.54 -21.30 3.04
N ASN A 36 2.19 -22.30 2.45
CA ASN A 36 1.65 -23.64 2.27
C ASN A 36 2.49 -24.66 3.08
N GLU A 37 2.07 -25.93 3.11
CA GLU A 37 2.79 -27.00 3.83
C GLU A 37 4.25 -27.16 3.38
N GLY A 38 4.57 -26.78 2.13
CA GLY A 38 5.92 -26.78 1.56
C GLY A 38 6.74 -25.50 1.79
N GLY A 39 6.21 -24.52 2.54
CA GLY A 39 6.85 -23.23 2.81
C GLY A 39 6.26 -22.06 2.02
N PHE A 40 7.08 -21.03 1.79
CA PHE A 40 6.64 -19.80 1.12
C PHE A 40 6.59 -19.96 -0.39
N GLN A 41 5.42 -19.72 -0.97
CA GLN A 41 5.20 -19.68 -2.42
C GLN A 41 4.94 -18.23 -2.85
N VAL A 42 5.77 -17.74 -3.78
CA VAL A 42 5.59 -16.39 -4.36
C VAL A 42 4.64 -16.48 -5.56
N LEU A 43 3.54 -15.74 -5.49
CA LEU A 43 2.61 -15.56 -6.61
C LEU A 43 3.07 -14.36 -7.44
N TRP A 44 4.00 -14.57 -8.37
CA TRP A 44 4.62 -13.48 -9.14
C TRP A 44 3.60 -12.56 -9.82
N VAL A 45 2.62 -13.11 -10.54
CA VAL A 45 1.62 -12.31 -11.27
C VAL A 45 0.71 -11.55 -10.30
N SER A 46 0.08 -12.26 -9.36
CA SER A 46 -0.85 -11.65 -8.39
C SER A 46 -0.14 -10.62 -7.50
N GLY A 47 1.05 -10.96 -7.00
CA GLY A 47 1.90 -10.10 -6.18
C GLY A 47 2.36 -8.85 -6.91
N SER A 48 2.76 -8.94 -8.19
CA SER A 48 3.13 -7.76 -8.98
C SER A 48 1.95 -6.82 -9.23
N ILE A 49 0.78 -7.36 -9.55
CA ILE A 49 -0.44 -6.54 -9.71
C ILE A 49 -0.77 -5.83 -8.39
N PHE A 50 -0.77 -6.57 -7.28
CA PHE A 50 -1.08 -6.02 -5.97
C PHE A 50 -0.06 -4.96 -5.54
N PHE A 51 1.24 -5.20 -5.78
CA PHE A 51 2.30 -4.23 -5.52
C PHE A 51 2.07 -2.91 -6.26
N LEU A 52 1.77 -2.96 -7.57
CA LEU A 52 1.49 -1.77 -8.37
C LEU A 52 0.26 -1.02 -7.86
N LEU A 53 -0.81 -1.73 -7.52
CA LEU A 53 -2.01 -1.11 -6.95
C LEU A 53 -1.72 -0.43 -5.61
N MET A 54 -0.93 -1.06 -4.74
CA MET A 54 -0.55 -0.47 -3.44
C MET A 54 0.35 0.74 -3.60
N MET A 55 1.22 0.74 -4.61
CA MET A 55 2.05 1.89 -4.94
C MET A 55 1.19 3.08 -5.39
N ILE A 56 0.19 2.84 -6.25
CA ILE A 56 -0.78 3.86 -6.68
C ILE A 56 -1.60 4.38 -5.49
N LEU A 57 -2.13 3.49 -4.66
CA LEU A 57 -2.90 3.87 -3.47
C LEU A 57 -2.08 4.75 -2.51
N SER A 58 -0.83 4.37 -2.25
CA SER A 58 0.09 5.15 -1.41
C SER A 58 0.33 6.55 -1.95
N TRP A 59 0.45 6.69 -3.28
CA TRP A 59 0.57 8.00 -3.91
C TRP A 59 -0.71 8.82 -3.72
N ILE A 60 -1.89 8.24 -3.99
CA ILE A 60 -3.18 8.94 -3.79
C ILE A 60 -3.30 9.43 -2.34
N LEU A 61 -2.99 8.58 -1.36
CA LEU A 61 -3.01 8.94 0.06
C LEU A 61 -2.05 10.10 0.37
N SER A 62 -0.85 10.07 -0.21
CA SER A 62 0.14 11.13 -0.06
C SER A 62 -0.32 12.45 -0.68
N GLU A 63 -0.98 12.39 -1.82
CA GLU A 63 -1.53 13.56 -2.51
C GLU A 63 -2.73 14.16 -1.77
N CYS A 64 -3.65 13.32 -1.27
CA CYS A 64 -4.75 13.75 -0.40
C CYS A 64 -4.24 14.50 0.83
N ARG A 65 -3.23 13.95 1.50
CA ARG A 65 -2.60 14.61 2.66
C ARG A 65 -2.00 15.97 2.28
N LYS A 66 -1.32 16.08 1.13
CA LYS A 66 -0.71 17.33 0.66
C LYS A 66 -1.75 18.41 0.36
N ARG A 67 -2.84 18.04 -0.31
CA ARG A 67 -3.89 19.00 -0.74
C ARG A 67 -4.77 19.48 0.40
N THR A 68 -5.00 18.63 1.39
CA THR A 68 -5.92 18.91 2.50
C THR A 68 -5.21 19.37 3.76
N GLU A 69 -3.87 19.31 3.77
CA GLU A 69 -3.00 19.51 4.94
C GLU A 69 -3.43 18.69 6.18
N SER A 70 -4.20 17.62 5.94
CA SER A 70 -4.85 16.81 6.97
C SER A 70 -4.61 15.33 6.72
N ILE A 71 -4.45 14.57 7.80
CA ILE A 71 -4.30 13.12 7.74
C ILE A 71 -5.65 12.40 7.61
N TRP A 72 -6.75 13.04 8.03
CA TRP A 72 -8.06 12.40 8.13
C TRP A 72 -8.60 11.90 6.78
N PRO A 73 -8.51 12.65 5.67
CA PRO A 73 -8.96 12.16 4.37
C PRO A 73 -8.20 10.90 3.92
N ALA A 74 -6.89 10.85 4.19
CA ALA A 74 -6.08 9.66 3.91
C ALA A 74 -6.49 8.48 4.81
N VAL A 75 -6.79 8.72 6.09
CA VAL A 75 -7.29 7.68 7.01
C VAL A 75 -8.62 7.12 6.52
N PHE A 76 -9.60 7.96 6.17
CA PHE A 76 -10.90 7.50 5.67
C PHE A 76 -10.79 6.77 4.33
N LEU A 77 -9.94 7.25 3.41
CA LEU A 77 -9.71 6.58 2.14
C LEU A 77 -9.09 5.19 2.34
N HIS A 78 -8.10 5.10 3.24
CA HIS A 78 -7.47 3.82 3.55
C HIS A 78 -8.41 2.86 4.28
N LEU A 79 -9.24 3.36 5.20
CA LEU A 79 -10.29 2.58 5.86
C LEU A 79 -11.29 2.02 4.83
N GLY A 80 -11.76 2.87 3.91
CA GLY A 80 -12.68 2.46 2.84
C GLY A 80 -12.06 1.42 1.92
N PHE A 81 -10.77 1.57 1.57
CA PHE A 81 -10.03 0.57 0.81
C PHE A 81 -9.97 -0.78 1.54
N ASN A 82 -9.61 -0.77 2.83
CA ASN A 82 -9.52 -1.99 3.63
C ASN A 82 -10.89 -2.65 3.79
N LEU A 83 -11.96 -1.88 4.00
CA LEU A 83 -13.32 -2.39 4.09
C LEU A 83 -13.74 -3.05 2.77
N MET A 84 -13.53 -2.38 1.64
CA MET A 84 -13.83 -2.92 0.31
C MET A 84 -13.04 -4.21 0.06
N MET A 85 -11.73 -4.21 0.32
CA MET A 85 -10.88 -5.39 0.13
C MET A 85 -11.40 -6.59 0.95
N ASN A 86 -11.70 -6.38 2.24
CA ASN A 86 -12.23 -7.45 3.09
C ASN A 86 -13.60 -7.93 2.60
N ILE A 87 -14.53 -7.01 2.25
CA ILE A 87 -15.85 -7.39 1.71
C ILE A 87 -15.67 -8.21 0.43
N THR A 88 -14.83 -7.78 -0.50
CA THR A 88 -14.59 -8.53 -1.74
C THR A 88 -13.99 -9.91 -1.47
N LEU A 89 -13.03 -10.02 -0.55
CA LEU A 89 -12.43 -11.30 -0.17
C LEU A 89 -13.45 -12.25 0.46
N PHE A 90 -14.23 -11.78 1.44
CA PHE A 90 -15.15 -12.63 2.20
C PHE A 90 -16.48 -12.91 1.51
N VAL A 91 -16.93 -12.05 0.59
CA VAL A 91 -18.24 -12.19 -0.08
C VAL A 91 -18.14 -12.77 -1.47
N PHE A 92 -17.05 -12.50 -2.22
CA PHE A 92 -16.93 -12.90 -3.62
C PHE A 92 -15.90 -14.00 -3.89
N LEU A 93 -14.97 -14.25 -2.96
CA LEU A 93 -13.84 -15.16 -3.16
C LEU A 93 -13.84 -16.38 -2.21
N LEU A 94 -14.73 -16.41 -1.22
CA LEU A 94 -14.94 -17.47 -0.22
C LEU A 94 -16.34 -18.07 -0.42
#